data_AF-A0A962G4Q0-F1
#
_entry.id   AF-A0A962G4Q0-F1
#
_cell.length_a   1.000
_cell.length_b   1.000
_cell.length_c   1.000
_cell.angle_alpha   90.00
_cell.angle_beta   90.00
_cell.angle_gamma   90.00
#
_symmetry.space_group_name_H-M   'P 1'
#
loop_
_entity.id
_entity.type
_entity.pdbx_description
1 polymer ?
#
loop_
_entity_poly.entity_id
_entity_poly.type
_entity_poly.pdbx_seq_one_letter_code
_entity_poly.pdbx_strand_id
1 'polypeptide(L)'
;MPPGGERLDDALRLDGINCAIFDHVSLAHATDEALQISWASDITVQDSMLGETVGDHADRGGVLMNYSHPDHPQDRIALIRNLWYRVGGRMPEITCEASNYDNGEPGLIASCQNTPLHLELANNLYADPGFVLWYNRDVDQNPANGPYRVRANIVGNRFVARSSYPYGMFLHDLLDVADNQLYVSDNQLSRYPSWSDYQLFYCCNDFASQGPNADLGVAQRRSTRHPFPFPSTDMAQSSLAAYIPTHAGAQPLDKLDRRWRDSALGGLPPAVDWGTPLGSDDFDLDFNPANPPAPPADSDGDGMPNAFEQNNGLNPNNAADRNGTGLSLACTGVTGFTNLECYLHRMNMGVIGVPPLFANGFES
;
A
#
# COMPACT_ATOMS: atom_id res chain seq x y z
N MET A 1 -0.14 -18.96 -15.87
CA MET A 1 1.09 -18.30 -16.38
C MET A 1 1.34 -18.75 -17.81
N PRO A 2 1.89 -17.87 -18.67
CA PRO A 2 2.42 -18.29 -19.96
C PRO A 2 3.43 -19.44 -19.80
N PRO A 3 3.56 -20.35 -20.78
CA PRO A 3 4.59 -21.39 -20.75
C PRO A 3 5.99 -20.79 -20.52
N GLY A 4 6.67 -21.21 -19.46
CA GLY A 4 8.02 -20.73 -19.10
C GLY A 4 8.07 -19.52 -18.16
N GLY A 5 6.93 -19.02 -17.67
CA GLY A 5 6.92 -18.00 -16.62
C GLY A 5 7.16 -18.60 -15.24
N GLU A 6 8.19 -18.13 -14.53
CA GLU A 6 8.34 -18.32 -13.08
C GLU A 6 7.65 -17.16 -12.35
N ARG A 7 6.95 -17.45 -11.25
CA ARG A 7 6.53 -16.41 -10.32
C ARG A 7 7.80 -15.96 -9.58
N LEU A 8 8.10 -14.67 -9.66
CA LEU A 8 9.11 -14.05 -8.80
C LEU A 8 8.59 -14.10 -7.36
N ASP A 9 9.51 -14.11 -6.39
CA ASP A 9 9.17 -14.16 -4.96
C ASP A 9 8.19 -13.02 -4.61
N ASP A 10 8.59 -11.76 -4.79
CA ASP A 10 7.75 -10.61 -4.44
C ASP A 10 7.05 -10.03 -5.69
N ALA A 11 5.84 -9.50 -5.54
CA ALA A 11 5.21 -8.74 -6.62
C ALA A 11 5.89 -7.37 -6.84
N LEU A 12 6.33 -6.72 -5.76
CA LEU A 12 7.19 -5.53 -5.82
C LEU A 12 8.22 -5.57 -4.70
N ARG A 13 9.51 -5.59 -5.08
CA ARG A 13 10.63 -5.51 -4.15
C ARG A 13 11.30 -4.14 -4.27
N LEU A 14 11.27 -3.39 -3.18
CA LEU A 14 11.99 -2.13 -3.02
C LEU A 14 13.24 -2.41 -2.19
N ASP A 15 14.41 -2.35 -2.82
CA ASP A 15 15.70 -2.61 -2.17
C ASP A 15 16.70 -1.51 -2.54
N GLY A 16 17.11 -0.70 -1.57
CA GLY A 16 18.06 0.39 -1.78
C GLY A 16 17.49 1.64 -2.47
N ILE A 17 16.17 1.76 -2.58
CA ILE A 17 15.50 2.85 -3.30
C ILE A 17 15.21 4.06 -2.40
N ASN A 18 15.32 5.27 -2.94
CA ASN A 18 14.87 6.49 -2.27
C ASN A 18 14.05 7.38 -3.20
N CYS A 19 13.17 8.21 -2.61
CA CYS A 19 12.37 9.21 -3.31
C CYS A 19 11.50 8.61 -4.43
N ALA A 20 10.60 7.69 -4.07
CA ALA A 20 9.74 7.01 -5.04
C ALA A 20 8.27 7.04 -4.63
N ILE A 21 7.41 7.13 -5.64
CA ILE A 21 5.96 7.02 -5.50
C ILE A 21 5.47 5.88 -6.39
N PHE A 22 4.75 4.94 -5.78
CA PHE A 22 3.99 3.90 -6.45
C PHE A 22 2.51 4.26 -6.28
N ASP A 23 1.86 4.57 -7.38
CA ASP A 23 0.50 5.09 -7.42
C ASP A 23 -0.32 4.23 -8.38
N HIS A 24 -1.50 3.75 -7.94
CA HIS A 24 -2.37 2.92 -8.77
C HIS A 24 -1.65 1.69 -9.36
N VAL A 25 -0.90 0.95 -8.55
CA VAL A 25 -0.36 -0.35 -8.96
C VAL A 25 -1.24 -1.48 -8.41
N SER A 26 -1.28 -2.61 -9.11
CA SER A 26 -1.96 -3.83 -8.66
C SER A 26 -0.90 -4.92 -8.44
N LEU A 27 -0.73 -5.34 -7.19
CA LEU A 27 0.26 -6.33 -6.76
C LEU A 27 -0.47 -7.57 -6.28
N ALA A 28 -0.30 -8.67 -7.00
CA ALA A 28 -1.11 -9.88 -6.84
C ALA A 28 -0.31 -11.16 -7.03
N HIS A 29 -0.74 -12.22 -6.34
CA HIS A 29 -0.31 -13.60 -6.55
C HIS A 29 1.21 -13.82 -6.55
N ALA A 30 1.93 -13.02 -5.77
CA ALA A 30 3.33 -13.23 -5.42
C ALA A 30 3.48 -14.55 -4.63
N THR A 31 4.65 -15.20 -4.71
CA THR A 31 4.95 -16.43 -3.96
C THR A 31 5.58 -16.18 -2.59
N ASP A 32 6.07 -14.96 -2.36
CA ASP A 32 6.54 -14.43 -1.10
C ASP A 32 5.72 -13.19 -0.71
N GLU A 33 6.24 -11.96 -0.84
CA GLU A 33 5.53 -10.72 -0.49
C GLU A 33 4.75 -10.06 -1.63
N ALA A 34 3.57 -9.53 -1.32
CA ALA A 34 2.90 -8.58 -2.20
C ALA A 34 3.76 -7.30 -2.35
N LEU A 35 4.42 -6.87 -1.28
CA LEU A 35 5.36 -5.75 -1.31
C LEU A 35 6.44 -5.92 -0.24
N GLN A 36 7.70 -5.89 -0.65
CA GLN A 36 8.83 -5.75 0.25
C GLN A 36 9.40 -4.32 0.19
N ILE A 37 9.64 -3.73 1.35
CA ILE A 37 10.30 -2.44 1.51
C ILE A 37 11.52 -2.62 2.39
N SER A 38 12.70 -2.63 1.77
CA SER A 38 13.98 -2.85 2.42
C SER A 38 14.99 -1.80 2.02
N TRP A 39 15.77 -1.30 2.98
CA TRP A 39 16.77 -0.26 2.69
C TRP A 39 16.20 0.89 1.87
N ALA A 40 14.99 1.33 2.22
CA ALA A 40 14.25 2.27 1.41
C ALA A 40 13.69 3.41 2.24
N SER A 41 13.78 4.62 1.69
CA SER A 41 13.25 5.81 2.33
C SER A 41 12.57 6.78 1.38
N ASP A 42 11.71 7.65 1.93
CA ASP A 42 10.92 8.59 1.13
C ASP A 42 10.06 7.85 0.08
N ILE A 43 9.31 6.85 0.56
CA ILE A 43 8.47 5.98 -0.25
C ILE A 43 7.01 6.31 0.02
N THR A 44 6.24 6.50 -1.05
CA THR A 44 4.78 6.52 -0.97
C THR A 44 4.21 5.39 -1.84
N VAL A 45 3.39 4.53 -1.25
CA VAL A 45 2.51 3.62 -1.99
C VAL A 45 1.09 4.06 -1.74
N GLN A 46 0.40 4.50 -2.79
CA GLN A 46 -0.95 5.04 -2.65
C GLN A 46 -1.90 4.57 -3.74
N ASP A 47 -3.19 4.59 -3.40
CA ASP A 47 -4.30 4.25 -4.29
C ASP A 47 -4.04 2.94 -5.06
N SER A 48 -3.39 1.97 -4.42
CA SER A 48 -2.94 0.72 -5.03
C SER A 48 -3.70 -0.49 -4.48
N MET A 49 -3.75 -1.57 -5.26
CA MET A 49 -4.29 -2.85 -4.81
C MET A 49 -3.14 -3.78 -4.40
N LEU A 50 -3.17 -4.26 -3.17
CA LEU A 50 -2.25 -5.24 -2.59
C LEU A 50 -3.09 -6.46 -2.25
N GLY A 51 -2.94 -7.57 -2.96
CA GLY A 51 -3.82 -8.71 -2.72
C GLY A 51 -3.16 -10.06 -2.82
N GLU A 52 -3.90 -11.04 -2.31
CA GLU A 52 -3.64 -12.48 -2.25
C GLU A 52 -2.24 -12.91 -2.72
N THR A 53 -1.38 -13.33 -1.80
CA THR A 53 -0.20 -14.12 -2.16
C THR A 53 -0.55 -15.60 -2.24
N VAL A 54 0.31 -16.38 -2.88
CA VAL A 54 0.14 -17.81 -3.12
C VAL A 54 1.35 -18.59 -2.60
N GLY A 55 1.22 -19.92 -2.56
CA GLY A 55 2.34 -20.79 -2.15
C GLY A 55 2.63 -20.70 -0.64
N ASP A 56 3.88 -20.93 -0.28
CA ASP A 56 4.30 -21.17 1.12
C ASP A 56 4.25 -19.91 2.02
N HIS A 57 4.12 -18.73 1.41
CA HIS A 57 3.95 -17.45 2.11
C HIS A 57 2.53 -16.90 2.02
N ALA A 58 1.56 -17.66 1.49
CA ALA A 58 0.19 -17.20 1.36
C ALA A 58 -0.45 -16.68 2.67
N ASP A 59 -0.05 -17.23 3.81
CA ASP A 59 -0.54 -16.86 5.14
C ASP A 59 0.19 -15.64 5.75
N ARG A 60 1.27 -15.15 5.10
CA ARG A 60 2.11 -14.05 5.61
C ARG A 60 2.58 -13.04 4.55
N GLY A 61 2.31 -13.25 3.27
CA GLY A 61 2.92 -12.50 2.15
C GLY A 61 2.38 -11.08 1.93
N GLY A 62 2.02 -10.34 2.97
CA GLY A 62 1.54 -8.96 2.81
C GLY A 62 2.66 -7.97 2.47
N VAL A 63 2.77 -6.94 3.32
CA VAL A 63 3.80 -5.91 3.18
C VAL A 63 4.86 -6.11 4.24
N LEU A 64 6.07 -6.50 3.83
CA LEU A 64 7.23 -6.62 4.69
C LEU A 64 8.03 -5.32 4.66
N MET A 65 8.24 -4.70 5.82
CA MET A 65 9.22 -3.61 5.99
C MET A 65 10.35 -4.14 6.86
N ASN A 66 11.49 -4.45 6.23
CA ASN A 66 12.65 -5.03 6.90
C ASN A 66 13.98 -4.41 6.41
N TYR A 67 15.03 -4.49 7.23
CA TYR A 67 16.39 -4.03 6.94
C TYR A 67 16.58 -2.51 6.85
N SER A 68 17.57 -2.00 7.56
CA SER A 68 18.02 -0.60 7.51
C SER A 68 19.54 -0.53 7.39
N HIS A 69 20.05 0.41 6.61
CA HIS A 69 21.47 0.73 6.48
C HIS A 69 21.70 2.24 6.69
N PRO A 70 22.86 2.72 7.19
CA PRO A 70 23.09 4.16 7.34
C PRO A 70 22.94 4.97 6.05
N ASP A 71 23.36 4.40 4.92
CA ASP A 71 23.24 5.03 3.59
C ASP A 71 21.83 4.85 2.97
N HIS A 72 21.10 3.85 3.45
CA HIS A 72 19.77 3.46 2.95
C HIS A 72 18.86 3.12 4.14
N PRO A 73 18.44 4.12 4.93
CA PRO A 73 17.63 3.87 6.11
C PRO A 73 16.23 3.42 5.70
N GLN A 74 15.63 2.51 6.49
CA GLN A 74 14.19 2.26 6.42
C GLN A 74 13.43 3.37 7.15
N ASP A 75 13.01 4.40 6.42
CA ASP A 75 12.42 5.60 7.03
C ASP A 75 11.50 6.38 6.08
N ARG A 76 10.54 7.14 6.62
CA ARG A 76 9.61 8.00 5.86
C ARG A 76 8.86 7.21 4.78
N ILE A 77 8.12 6.22 5.24
CA ILE A 77 7.28 5.35 4.40
C ILE A 77 5.82 5.76 4.58
N ALA A 78 5.09 5.90 3.48
CA ALA A 78 3.67 6.20 3.45
C ALA A 78 2.90 5.12 2.69
N LEU A 79 1.93 4.49 3.35
CA LEU A 79 0.99 3.54 2.76
C LEU A 79 -0.40 4.15 2.90
N ILE A 80 -0.94 4.70 1.80
CA ILE A 80 -2.11 5.58 1.83
C ILE A 80 -3.19 5.13 0.86
N ARG A 81 -4.45 5.01 1.31
CA ARG A 81 -5.60 4.70 0.42
C ARG A 81 -5.44 3.41 -0.42
N ASN A 82 -4.70 2.43 0.09
CA ASN A 82 -4.56 1.16 -0.61
C ASN A 82 -5.71 0.20 -0.25
N LEU A 83 -6.10 -0.63 -1.22
CA LEU A 83 -6.91 -1.81 -0.99
C LEU A 83 -6.00 -2.98 -0.63
N TRP A 84 -6.18 -3.54 0.56
CA TRP A 84 -5.52 -4.78 0.99
C TRP A 84 -6.54 -5.90 0.89
N TYR A 85 -6.43 -6.75 -0.13
CA TYR A 85 -7.45 -7.73 -0.48
C TYR A 85 -6.99 -9.15 -0.17
N ARG A 86 -7.60 -9.80 0.83
CA ARG A 86 -7.30 -11.18 1.23
C ARG A 86 -5.80 -11.44 1.46
N VAL A 87 -5.15 -10.51 2.14
CA VAL A 87 -3.77 -10.65 2.58
C VAL A 87 -3.73 -11.40 3.92
N GLY A 88 -3.00 -12.52 3.96
CA GLY A 88 -2.98 -13.45 5.09
C GLY A 88 -2.26 -12.93 6.34
N GLY A 89 -1.19 -12.15 6.16
CA GLY A 89 -0.37 -11.61 7.24
C GLY A 89 0.51 -10.45 6.78
N ARG A 90 1.39 -9.95 7.65
CA ARG A 90 2.22 -8.75 7.41
C ARG A 90 1.36 -7.55 6.97
N MET A 91 0.57 -7.01 7.90
CA MET A 91 -0.50 -6.02 7.62
C MET A 91 -0.24 -4.55 8.04
N PRO A 92 0.89 -3.89 7.75
CA PRO A 92 2.21 -4.43 7.37
C PRO A 92 2.89 -5.18 8.52
N GLU A 93 4.01 -5.85 8.24
CA GLU A 93 5.00 -6.23 9.26
C GLU A 93 6.10 -5.17 9.33
N ILE A 94 6.33 -4.65 10.53
CA ILE A 94 7.39 -3.69 10.86
C ILE A 94 8.49 -4.44 11.57
N THR A 95 9.66 -4.55 10.95
CA THR A 95 10.83 -5.20 11.54
C THR A 95 12.13 -4.52 11.09
N CYS A 96 13.26 -4.90 11.70
CA CYS A 96 14.59 -4.46 11.29
C CYS A 96 15.64 -5.53 11.65
N GLU A 97 16.02 -6.33 10.67
CA GLU A 97 17.00 -7.41 10.79
C GLU A 97 18.38 -7.01 10.27
N ALA A 98 19.05 -6.11 10.99
CA ALA A 98 20.37 -5.60 10.65
C ALA A 98 21.48 -6.65 10.49
N SER A 99 21.40 -7.83 11.13
CA SER A 99 22.50 -8.81 11.13
C SER A 99 22.47 -9.84 10.00
N ASN A 100 21.34 -9.96 9.29
CA ASN A 100 21.05 -11.13 8.46
C ASN A 100 21.10 -10.86 6.95
N TYR A 101 21.57 -9.69 6.51
CA TYR A 101 21.69 -9.42 5.08
C TYR A 101 22.98 -10.04 4.52
N ASP A 102 22.84 -11.01 3.62
CA ASP A 102 23.94 -11.80 3.05
C ASP A 102 24.67 -11.05 1.93
N ASN A 103 25.36 -9.95 2.27
CA ASN A 103 26.23 -9.21 1.35
C ASN A 103 27.70 -9.18 1.78
N GLY A 104 28.05 -9.87 2.87
CA GLY A 104 29.41 -9.90 3.42
C GLY A 104 29.83 -8.69 4.25
N GLU A 105 28.95 -7.68 4.42
CA GLU A 105 29.17 -6.55 5.32
C GLU A 105 28.75 -6.92 6.76
N PRO A 106 29.41 -6.38 7.80
CA PRO A 106 29.01 -6.63 9.18
C PRO A 106 27.64 -6.01 9.44
N GLY A 107 26.75 -6.78 10.08
CA GLY A 107 25.43 -6.29 10.47
C GLY A 107 25.49 -4.99 11.28
N LEU A 108 24.78 -3.97 10.83
CA LEU A 108 24.80 -2.64 11.43
C LEU A 108 23.58 -2.42 12.34
N ILE A 109 23.54 -3.13 13.48
CA ILE A 109 22.47 -2.99 14.49
C ILE A 109 22.21 -1.51 14.84
N ALA A 110 23.27 -0.72 14.91
CA ALA A 110 23.20 0.71 15.16
C ALA A 110 22.37 1.48 14.12
N SER A 111 22.22 1.00 12.88
CA SER A 111 21.36 1.62 11.87
C SER A 111 19.89 1.53 12.28
N CYS A 112 19.41 0.32 12.58
CA CYS A 112 18.04 0.10 13.10
C CYS A 112 17.83 0.84 14.43
N GLN A 113 18.84 0.81 15.31
CA GLN A 113 18.74 1.44 16.62
C GLN A 113 18.80 2.97 16.57
N ASN A 114 19.37 3.62 15.57
CA ASN A 114 19.53 5.09 15.57
C ASN A 114 18.54 5.78 14.63
N THR A 115 17.98 5.04 13.67
CA THR A 115 17.04 5.58 12.69
C THR A 115 15.64 5.01 12.95
N PRO A 116 14.77 5.74 13.69
CA PRO A 116 13.39 5.32 13.87
C PRO A 116 12.63 5.40 12.56
N LEU A 117 11.72 4.44 12.33
CA LEU A 117 10.80 4.47 11.20
C LEU A 117 9.75 5.57 11.40
N HIS A 118 9.72 6.56 10.51
CA HIS A 118 8.54 7.41 10.33
C HIS A 118 7.58 6.70 9.37
N LEU A 119 6.37 6.40 9.85
CA LEU A 119 5.35 5.69 9.08
C LEU A 119 4.06 6.49 9.00
N GLU A 120 3.54 6.66 7.79
CA GLU A 120 2.20 7.16 7.53
C GLU A 120 1.33 6.01 7.02
N LEU A 121 0.47 5.48 7.88
CA LEU A 121 -0.49 4.43 7.52
C LEU A 121 -1.89 5.02 7.57
N ALA A 122 -2.37 5.53 6.43
CA ALA A 122 -3.58 6.32 6.37
C ALA A 122 -4.62 5.84 5.35
N ASN A 123 -5.88 5.79 5.77
CA ASN A 123 -7.03 5.54 4.93
C ASN A 123 -6.97 4.25 4.09
N ASN A 124 -6.26 3.21 4.56
CA ASN A 124 -6.24 1.92 3.88
C ASN A 124 -7.52 1.12 4.20
N LEU A 125 -8.02 0.40 3.21
CA LEU A 125 -9.12 -0.56 3.36
C LEU A 125 -8.55 -1.97 3.34
N TYR A 126 -8.78 -2.73 4.40
CA TYR A 126 -8.39 -4.13 4.51
C TYR A 126 -9.63 -5.01 4.36
N ALA A 127 -9.80 -5.57 3.18
CA ALA A 127 -10.90 -6.47 2.85
C ALA A 127 -10.48 -7.91 3.14
N ASP A 128 -11.07 -8.49 4.18
CA ASP A 128 -10.76 -9.83 4.67
C ASP A 128 -9.29 -10.00 5.10
N PRO A 129 -8.83 -9.27 6.14
CA PRO A 129 -7.48 -9.43 6.67
C PRO A 129 -7.31 -10.79 7.35
N GLY A 130 -6.15 -11.43 7.18
CA GLY A 130 -5.82 -12.67 7.90
C GLY A 130 -5.16 -12.47 9.26
N PHE A 131 -4.51 -11.33 9.47
CA PHE A 131 -3.74 -11.06 10.68
C PHE A 131 -3.78 -9.58 11.11
N VAL A 132 -3.05 -9.24 12.17
CA VAL A 132 -2.85 -7.86 12.64
C VAL A 132 -1.70 -7.18 11.90
N LEU A 133 -1.63 -5.85 11.99
CA LEU A 133 -0.37 -5.14 11.78
C LEU A 133 0.65 -5.66 12.81
N TRP A 134 1.76 -6.20 12.32
CA TRP A 134 2.78 -6.83 13.15
C TRP A 134 3.96 -5.90 13.38
N TYR A 135 4.53 -5.93 14.59
CA TYR A 135 5.69 -5.14 14.95
C TYR A 135 6.66 -5.99 15.75
N ASN A 136 7.81 -6.30 15.15
CA ASN A 136 8.92 -6.92 15.87
C ASN A 136 9.63 -5.83 16.67
N ARG A 137 9.43 -5.89 17.99
CA ARG A 137 9.92 -4.92 18.94
C ARG A 137 11.43 -4.75 18.87
N ASP A 138 12.17 -5.85 18.89
CA ASP A 138 13.63 -5.85 19.06
C ASP A 138 14.36 -6.01 17.72
N VAL A 139 15.45 -5.27 17.54
CA VAL A 139 16.32 -5.39 16.36
C VAL A 139 16.89 -6.81 16.28
N ASP A 140 16.85 -7.41 15.09
CA ASP A 140 17.18 -8.84 14.86
C ASP A 140 16.37 -9.82 15.73
N GLN A 141 15.18 -9.40 16.20
CA GLN A 141 14.35 -10.18 17.13
C GLN A 141 15.11 -10.56 18.41
N ASN A 142 16.11 -9.76 18.79
CA ASN A 142 17.00 -10.02 19.91
C ASN A 142 16.90 -8.90 20.96
N PRO A 143 16.32 -9.16 22.14
CA PRO A 143 16.18 -8.14 23.20
C PRO A 143 17.48 -7.47 23.63
N ALA A 144 18.63 -8.13 23.45
CA ALA A 144 19.95 -7.53 23.75
C ALA A 144 20.30 -6.37 22.81
N ASN A 145 19.71 -6.32 21.62
CA ASN A 145 19.87 -5.26 20.65
C ASN A 145 18.88 -4.10 20.87
N GLY A 146 17.94 -4.24 21.81
CA GLY A 146 16.96 -3.20 22.12
C GLY A 146 15.97 -2.90 20.99
N PRO A 147 15.08 -1.91 21.19
CA PRO A 147 13.89 -1.77 20.36
C PRO A 147 14.14 -1.06 19.03
N TYR A 148 13.49 -1.51 17.96
CA TYR A 148 13.36 -0.80 16.69
C TYR A 148 12.26 0.26 16.78
N ARG A 149 12.61 1.54 16.90
CA ARG A 149 11.65 2.59 17.26
C ARG A 149 10.79 3.04 16.07
N VAL A 150 9.53 3.38 16.35
CA VAL A 150 8.55 3.82 15.36
C VAL A 150 7.92 5.17 15.74
N ARG A 151 7.76 6.05 14.74
CA ARG A 151 7.01 7.31 14.79
C ARG A 151 5.89 7.24 13.76
N ALA A 152 4.72 6.75 14.17
CA ALA A 152 3.64 6.43 13.25
C ALA A 152 2.43 7.37 13.38
N ASN A 153 1.88 7.71 12.23
CA ASN A 153 0.50 8.13 12.08
C ASN A 153 -0.29 6.91 11.60
N ILE A 154 -1.31 6.49 12.37
CA ILE A 154 -2.20 5.39 12.04
C ILE A 154 -3.60 5.98 12.00
N VAL A 155 -4.06 6.37 10.80
CA VAL A 155 -5.21 7.27 10.67
C VAL A 155 -6.24 6.70 9.71
N GLY A 156 -7.50 6.61 10.13
CA GLY A 156 -8.59 6.38 9.20
C GLY A 156 -8.61 5.00 8.56
N ASN A 157 -7.89 4.00 9.09
CA ASN A 157 -7.84 2.67 8.47
C ASN A 157 -9.07 1.82 8.83
N ARG A 158 -9.54 1.01 7.88
CA ARG A 158 -10.73 0.17 8.08
C ARG A 158 -10.44 -1.30 7.79
N PHE A 159 -10.62 -2.16 8.78
CA PHE A 159 -10.65 -3.61 8.58
C PHE A 159 -12.09 -4.08 8.38
N VAL A 160 -12.38 -4.70 7.25
CA VAL A 160 -13.63 -5.42 6.99
C VAL A 160 -13.35 -6.91 7.13
N ALA A 161 -13.59 -7.44 8.34
CA ALA A 161 -13.17 -8.79 8.72
C ALA A 161 -14.35 -9.74 8.93
N ARG A 162 -14.10 -11.03 8.71
CA ARG A 162 -15.06 -12.12 8.96
C ARG A 162 -15.35 -12.30 10.44
N SER A 163 -16.47 -12.96 10.74
CA SER A 163 -16.82 -13.37 12.11
C SER A 163 -15.86 -14.38 12.73
N SER A 164 -14.95 -14.98 11.95
CA SER A 164 -13.88 -15.88 12.42
C SER A 164 -12.56 -15.17 12.74
N TYR A 165 -12.35 -13.93 12.29
CA TYR A 165 -11.07 -13.20 12.45
C TYR A 165 -10.69 -12.98 13.94
N PRO A 166 -9.70 -13.65 14.53
CA PRO A 166 -9.63 -13.69 16.01
C PRO A 166 -9.06 -12.43 16.68
N TYR A 167 -8.51 -11.49 15.92
CA TYR A 167 -7.60 -10.46 16.42
C TYR A 167 -8.23 -9.06 16.55
N GLY A 168 -7.45 -8.13 17.13
CA GLY A 168 -7.60 -6.68 16.97
C GLY A 168 -7.07 -6.19 15.61
N MET A 169 -6.71 -4.92 15.47
CA MET A 169 -6.09 -4.40 14.24
C MET A 169 -4.56 -4.32 14.32
N PHE A 170 -4.03 -4.01 15.51
CA PHE A 170 -2.62 -3.66 15.69
C PHE A 170 -2.01 -4.48 16.82
N LEU A 171 -0.76 -4.93 16.67
CA LEU A 171 -0.07 -5.63 17.74
C LEU A 171 0.17 -4.73 18.96
N HIS A 172 -0.12 -5.22 20.17
CA HIS A 172 0.06 -4.47 21.42
C HIS A 172 1.52 -4.01 21.63
N ASP A 173 2.51 -4.76 21.14
CA ASP A 173 3.93 -4.44 21.23
C ASP A 173 4.30 -3.01 20.79
N LEU A 174 3.51 -2.41 19.89
CA LEU A 174 3.69 -1.01 19.49
C LEU A 174 3.54 -0.03 20.69
N LEU A 175 2.74 -0.40 21.69
CA LEU A 175 2.50 0.35 22.91
C LEU A 175 3.56 0.10 23.99
N ASP A 176 4.38 -0.95 23.87
CA ASP A 176 5.29 -1.39 24.94
C ASP A 176 6.71 -0.83 24.83
N VAL A 177 6.98 0.02 23.84
CA VAL A 177 8.26 0.71 23.67
C VAL A 177 8.09 2.17 24.02
N ALA A 178 8.72 2.62 25.10
CA ALA A 178 8.57 3.99 25.63
C ALA A 178 8.99 5.09 24.64
N ASP A 179 9.88 4.77 23.71
CA ASP A 179 10.34 5.71 22.69
C ASP A 179 9.50 5.69 21.40
N ASN A 180 8.54 4.76 21.26
CA ASN A 180 7.58 4.81 20.17
C ASN A 180 6.68 6.03 20.34
N GLN A 181 6.33 6.66 19.22
CA GLN A 181 5.44 7.82 19.20
C GLN A 181 4.31 7.61 18.20
N LEU A 182 3.07 7.54 18.69
CA LEU A 182 1.92 7.15 17.88
C LEU A 182 0.86 8.24 17.90
N TYR A 183 0.41 8.66 16.73
CA TYR A 183 -0.84 9.37 16.53
C TYR A 183 -1.84 8.40 15.92
N VAL A 184 -2.90 8.05 16.66
CA VAL A 184 -3.89 7.06 16.26
C VAL A 184 -5.27 7.71 16.29
N SER A 185 -5.98 7.69 15.15
CA SER A 185 -7.30 8.32 15.03
C SER A 185 -8.14 7.70 13.93
N ASP A 186 -9.45 7.57 14.15
CA ASP A 186 -10.44 7.10 13.17
C ASP A 186 -10.17 5.69 12.59
N ASN A 187 -9.57 4.79 13.36
CA ASN A 187 -9.39 3.39 12.91
C ASN A 187 -10.55 2.51 13.38
N GLN A 188 -11.08 1.65 12.51
CA GLN A 188 -12.21 0.77 12.84
C GLN A 188 -12.05 -0.65 12.31
N LEU A 189 -12.41 -1.62 13.16
CA LEU A 189 -12.60 -3.02 12.79
C LEU A 189 -14.10 -3.33 12.72
N SER A 190 -14.58 -3.77 11.55
CA SER A 190 -16.01 -3.98 11.27
C SER A 190 -16.71 -4.93 12.26
N ARG A 191 -15.97 -5.87 12.86
CA ARG A 191 -16.53 -6.81 13.83
C ARG A 191 -16.90 -6.17 15.17
N TYR A 192 -16.27 -5.04 15.51
CA TYR A 192 -16.49 -4.31 16.76
C TYR A 192 -16.72 -2.83 16.45
N PRO A 193 -17.88 -2.47 15.86
CA PRO A 193 -18.12 -1.11 15.36
C PRO A 193 -18.13 -0.04 16.46
N SER A 194 -18.28 -0.44 17.73
CA SER A 194 -18.22 0.44 18.90
C SER A 194 -16.80 0.68 19.42
N TRP A 195 -15.78 0.00 18.88
CA TRP A 195 -14.39 0.11 19.31
C TRP A 195 -13.54 0.76 18.22
N SER A 196 -12.60 1.62 18.62
CA SER A 196 -11.70 2.31 17.70
C SER A 196 -10.30 2.47 18.26
N ASP A 197 -9.34 2.75 17.38
CA ASP A 197 -8.02 3.25 17.74
C ASP A 197 -7.30 2.36 18.78
N TYR A 198 -6.88 2.93 19.91
CA TYR A 198 -6.16 2.21 20.97
C TYR A 198 -6.91 1.00 21.55
N GLN A 199 -8.25 0.96 21.41
CA GLN A 199 -9.05 -0.18 21.83
C GLN A 199 -8.82 -1.43 20.97
N LEU A 200 -8.22 -1.26 19.79
CA LEU A 200 -7.99 -2.31 18.79
C LEU A 200 -6.54 -2.83 18.81
N PHE A 201 -5.71 -2.42 19.78
CA PHE A 201 -4.35 -2.92 19.99
C PHE A 201 -4.37 -4.18 20.85
N TYR A 202 -3.85 -5.31 20.35
CA TYR A 202 -3.86 -6.57 21.09
C TYR A 202 -2.81 -7.57 20.60
N CYS A 203 -2.39 -8.50 21.45
CA CYS A 203 -1.33 -9.47 21.12
C CYS A 203 -1.83 -10.71 20.36
N CYS A 204 -3.07 -11.11 20.63
CA CYS A 204 -3.41 -12.53 20.64
C CYS A 204 -4.72 -12.84 19.90
N ASN A 205 -4.98 -14.12 19.66
CA ASN A 205 -6.10 -14.61 18.86
C ASN A 205 -7.41 -14.82 19.65
N ASP A 206 -7.53 -14.21 20.82
CA ASP A 206 -8.69 -14.28 21.71
C ASP A 206 -9.33 -12.90 21.99
N PHE A 207 -9.06 -11.92 21.12
CA PHE A 207 -9.53 -10.53 21.25
C PHE A 207 -11.05 -10.42 21.39
N ALA A 208 -11.82 -11.33 20.79
CA ALA A 208 -13.27 -11.37 20.93
C ALA A 208 -13.76 -11.51 22.39
N SER A 209 -12.95 -12.14 23.25
CA SER A 209 -13.27 -12.37 24.66
C SER A 209 -12.56 -11.40 25.61
N GLN A 210 -11.44 -10.81 25.18
CA GLN A 210 -10.58 -9.97 26.02
C GLN A 210 -10.65 -8.47 25.67
N GLY A 211 -11.18 -8.11 24.50
CA GLY A 211 -11.34 -6.73 24.05
C GLY A 211 -12.52 -5.98 24.71
N PRO A 212 -12.57 -4.64 24.59
CA PRO A 212 -11.56 -3.79 23.97
C PRO A 212 -10.31 -3.69 24.84
N ASN A 213 -9.17 -3.36 24.20
CA ASN A 213 -7.97 -3.05 24.95
C ASN A 213 -8.16 -1.82 25.84
N ALA A 214 -7.67 -1.94 27.08
CA ALA A 214 -7.62 -0.87 28.07
C ALA A 214 -6.19 -0.59 28.56
N ASP A 215 -5.22 -1.43 28.20
CA ASP A 215 -3.81 -1.21 28.47
C ASP A 215 -3.21 -0.29 27.41
N LEU A 216 -2.72 0.86 27.83
CA LEU A 216 -2.19 1.88 26.92
C LEU A 216 -0.66 1.81 26.82
N GLY A 217 -0.04 0.82 27.47
CA GLY A 217 1.39 0.61 27.49
C GLY A 217 2.16 1.84 27.97
N VAL A 218 3.36 2.00 27.44
CA VAL A 218 4.34 3.06 27.78
C VAL A 218 4.71 3.96 26.61
N ALA A 219 4.27 3.64 25.39
CA ALA A 219 4.53 4.44 24.20
C ALA A 219 3.92 5.85 24.31
N GLN A 220 4.53 6.81 23.62
CA GLN A 220 4.09 8.19 23.62
C GLN A 220 2.90 8.36 22.69
N ARG A 221 1.73 8.59 23.29
CA ARG A 221 0.50 8.91 22.56
C ARG A 221 0.48 10.40 22.23
N ARG A 222 0.48 10.72 20.94
CA ARG A 222 0.50 12.10 20.46
C ARG A 222 -0.92 12.62 20.26
N SER A 223 -1.13 13.90 20.59
CA SER A 223 -2.36 14.63 20.26
C SER A 223 -2.33 15.30 18.88
N THR A 224 -1.16 15.33 18.25
CA THR A 224 -0.96 15.90 16.91
C THR A 224 -0.21 14.91 16.05
N ARG A 225 -0.66 14.77 14.79
CA ARG A 225 -0.01 14.00 13.74
C ARG A 225 1.46 14.40 13.59
N HIS A 226 2.32 13.43 13.31
CA HIS A 226 3.70 13.70 12.89
C HIS A 226 3.69 14.43 11.54
N PRO A 227 4.63 15.36 11.29
CA PRO A 227 4.68 16.09 10.04
C PRO A 227 5.11 15.16 8.90
N PHE A 228 4.15 14.70 8.10
CA PHE A 228 4.37 14.10 6.79
C PHE A 228 4.05 15.15 5.72
N PRO A 229 4.94 15.40 4.75
CA PRO A 229 4.84 16.54 3.81
C PRO A 229 3.70 16.44 2.77
N PHE A 230 2.80 15.46 2.85
CA PHE A 230 1.70 15.31 1.91
C PHE A 230 0.34 15.63 2.57
N PRO A 231 -0.51 16.48 1.96
CA PRO A 231 -1.83 16.77 2.49
C PRO A 231 -2.74 15.57 2.21
N SER A 232 -2.95 14.69 3.18
CA SER A 232 -4.14 13.85 3.14
C SER A 232 -5.32 14.76 3.48
N THR A 233 -6.22 14.94 2.51
CA THR A 233 -7.62 15.15 2.87
C THR A 233 -8.08 13.85 3.49
N ASP A 234 -7.88 13.71 4.80
CA ASP A 234 -8.26 12.51 5.55
C ASP A 234 -9.71 12.17 5.21
N MET A 235 -9.90 10.98 4.67
CA MET A 235 -11.23 10.45 4.43
C MET A 235 -11.74 9.86 5.75
N ALA A 236 -13.04 9.99 6.02
CA ALA A 236 -13.63 9.24 7.13
C ALA A 236 -13.50 7.74 6.81
N GLN A 237 -13.03 6.94 7.77
CA GLN A 237 -12.87 5.49 7.56
C GLN A 237 -14.17 4.84 7.05
N SER A 238 -15.33 5.38 7.41
CA SER A 238 -16.65 4.90 6.98
C SER A 238 -16.90 5.02 5.48
N SER A 239 -16.21 5.92 4.75
CA SER A 239 -16.33 6.02 3.29
C SER A 239 -15.43 5.05 2.54
N LEU A 240 -14.42 4.47 3.19
CA LEU A 240 -13.38 3.70 2.49
C LEU A 240 -13.92 2.47 1.78
N ALA A 241 -14.86 1.75 2.40
CA ALA A 241 -15.46 0.55 1.80
C ALA A 241 -16.21 0.83 0.48
N ALA A 242 -16.66 2.08 0.27
CA ALA A 242 -17.31 2.49 -0.96
C ALA A 242 -16.35 3.16 -1.95
N TYR A 243 -15.34 3.88 -1.44
CA TYR A 243 -14.43 4.68 -2.25
C TYR A 243 -13.23 3.89 -2.76
N ILE A 244 -12.50 3.21 -1.88
CA ILE A 244 -11.20 2.60 -2.22
C ILE A 244 -11.32 1.56 -3.33
N PRO A 245 -12.30 0.63 -3.33
CA PRO A 245 -12.40 -0.38 -4.40
C PRO A 245 -12.53 0.20 -5.81
N THR A 246 -13.13 1.38 -5.98
CA THR A 246 -13.37 2.00 -7.29
C THR A 246 -12.27 2.96 -7.73
N HIS A 247 -11.31 3.26 -6.86
CA HIS A 247 -10.23 4.22 -7.13
C HIS A 247 -8.84 3.57 -7.02
N ALA A 248 -8.68 2.45 -6.31
CA ALA A 248 -7.38 1.80 -6.18
C ALA A 248 -7.03 0.92 -7.40
N GLY A 249 -5.74 0.69 -7.63
CA GLY A 249 -5.21 -0.28 -8.60
C GLY A 249 -4.95 0.29 -9.99
N ALA A 250 -4.27 -0.51 -10.82
CA ALA A 250 -3.87 -0.12 -12.17
C ALA A 250 -5.08 0.11 -13.07
N GLN A 251 -5.23 1.34 -13.58
CA GLN A 251 -6.32 1.72 -14.46
C GLN A 251 -5.92 1.58 -15.95
N PRO A 252 -6.83 1.12 -16.82
CA PRO A 252 -8.13 0.53 -16.50
C PRO A 252 -7.98 -0.83 -15.79
N LEU A 253 -8.84 -1.09 -14.80
CA LEU A 253 -8.80 -2.36 -14.06
C LEU A 253 -8.95 -3.56 -15.00
N ASP A 254 -8.09 -4.56 -14.86
CA ASP A 254 -8.20 -5.84 -15.56
C ASP A 254 -9.30 -6.74 -14.96
N LYS A 255 -9.39 -8.01 -15.40
CA LYS A 255 -10.39 -8.94 -14.86
C LYS A 255 -10.18 -9.26 -13.37
N LEU A 256 -8.93 -9.44 -12.94
CA LEU A 256 -8.58 -9.73 -11.56
C LEU A 256 -8.95 -8.56 -10.65
N ASP A 257 -8.53 -7.35 -11.01
CA ASP A 257 -8.77 -6.14 -10.24
C ASP A 257 -10.26 -5.81 -10.15
N ARG A 258 -11.02 -6.00 -11.24
CA ARG A 258 -12.48 -5.84 -11.19
C ARG A 258 -13.15 -6.84 -10.26
N ARG A 259 -12.67 -8.09 -10.22
CA ARG A 259 -13.18 -9.08 -9.27
C ARG A 259 -12.90 -8.64 -7.84
N TRP A 260 -11.69 -8.18 -7.54
CA TRP A 260 -11.33 -7.66 -6.21
C TRP A 260 -12.17 -6.44 -5.83
N ARG A 261 -12.35 -5.49 -6.74
CA ARG A 261 -13.26 -4.34 -6.57
C ARG A 261 -14.67 -4.81 -6.23
N ASP A 262 -15.27 -5.62 -7.08
CA ASP A 262 -16.68 -6.02 -6.95
C ASP A 262 -16.91 -6.82 -5.66
N SER A 263 -15.93 -7.66 -5.31
CA SER A 263 -15.93 -8.45 -4.08
C SER A 263 -15.77 -7.59 -2.82
N ALA A 264 -14.86 -6.60 -2.83
CA ALA A 264 -14.68 -5.66 -1.72
C ALA A 264 -15.90 -4.75 -1.54
N LEU A 265 -16.53 -4.29 -2.63
CA LEU A 265 -17.81 -3.57 -2.60
C LEU A 265 -18.95 -4.42 -2.05
N GLY A 266 -18.91 -5.74 -2.29
CA GLY A 266 -19.83 -6.72 -1.72
C GLY A 266 -19.65 -6.95 -0.20
N GLY A 267 -18.61 -6.38 0.41
CA GLY A 267 -18.33 -6.41 1.85
C GLY A 267 -17.32 -7.48 2.25
N LEU A 268 -17.60 -8.76 2.01
CA LEU A 268 -16.65 -9.84 2.27
C LEU A 268 -16.51 -10.77 1.07
N PRO A 269 -15.28 -11.10 0.65
CA PRO A 269 -15.04 -12.07 -0.41
C PRO A 269 -15.48 -13.49 -0.02
N PRO A 270 -15.54 -14.44 -0.98
CA PRO A 270 -15.72 -15.86 -0.67
C PRO A 270 -14.69 -16.38 0.34
N ALA A 271 -15.12 -17.21 1.28
CA ALA A 271 -14.27 -17.82 2.31
C ALA A 271 -13.57 -19.06 1.77
N VAL A 272 -12.42 -18.86 1.11
CA VAL A 272 -11.51 -19.95 0.72
C VAL A 272 -10.18 -19.81 1.48
N ASP A 273 -9.42 -20.90 1.56
CA ASP A 273 -8.11 -20.94 2.21
C ASP A 273 -7.18 -19.84 1.68
N TRP A 274 -6.31 -19.32 2.55
CA TRP A 274 -5.24 -18.42 2.13
C TRP A 274 -4.38 -19.11 1.07
N GLY A 275 -3.99 -18.38 0.03
CA GLY A 275 -3.15 -18.93 -1.04
C GLY A 275 -3.89 -19.68 -2.13
N THR A 276 -5.22 -19.81 -2.01
CA THR A 276 -6.06 -20.24 -3.12
C THR A 276 -6.67 -19.00 -3.78
N PRO A 277 -6.19 -18.60 -4.97
CA PRO A 277 -6.81 -17.52 -5.73
C PRO A 277 -8.29 -17.76 -5.94
N LEU A 278 -9.09 -16.70 -5.85
CA LEU A 278 -10.53 -16.76 -6.14
C LEU A 278 -10.86 -17.03 -7.62
N GLY A 279 -9.84 -17.06 -8.48
CA GLY A 279 -9.91 -17.48 -9.87
C GLY A 279 -8.57 -17.23 -10.58
N SER A 280 -8.49 -17.66 -11.83
CA SER A 280 -7.26 -17.65 -12.64
C SER A 280 -7.38 -16.66 -13.80
N ASP A 281 -7.46 -15.38 -13.46
CA ASP A 281 -7.73 -14.25 -14.36
C ASP A 281 -6.60 -13.20 -14.38
N ASP A 282 -5.46 -13.49 -13.74
CA ASP A 282 -4.28 -12.62 -13.59
C ASP A 282 -3.69 -12.11 -14.92
N PHE A 283 -3.94 -12.85 -16.01
CA PHE A 283 -3.43 -12.54 -17.34
C PHE A 283 -4.55 -12.45 -18.37
N ASP A 284 -5.80 -12.41 -17.91
CA ASP A 284 -6.95 -12.35 -18.79
C ASP A 284 -7.10 -10.93 -19.36
N LEU A 285 -6.96 -10.83 -20.68
CA LEU A 285 -7.21 -9.60 -21.40
C LEU A 285 -8.71 -9.45 -21.74
N ASP A 286 -9.17 -8.21 -21.81
CA ASP A 286 -10.53 -7.88 -22.30
C ASP A 286 -10.66 -7.91 -23.81
N PHE A 287 -9.52 -8.00 -24.49
CA PHE A 287 -9.43 -8.05 -25.94
C PHE A 287 -8.68 -9.31 -26.38
N ASN A 288 -8.85 -9.67 -27.65
CA ASN A 288 -8.10 -10.76 -28.25
C ASN A 288 -6.63 -10.36 -28.38
N PRO A 289 -5.66 -11.03 -27.73
CA PRO A 289 -4.24 -10.69 -27.85
C PRO A 289 -3.70 -10.79 -29.28
N ALA A 290 -4.32 -11.60 -30.14
CA ALA A 290 -3.95 -11.70 -31.56
C ALA A 290 -4.46 -10.52 -32.40
N ASN A 291 -5.39 -9.72 -31.87
CA ASN A 291 -5.94 -8.54 -32.51
C ASN A 291 -6.27 -7.47 -31.46
N PRO A 292 -5.23 -6.86 -30.84
CA PRO A 292 -5.45 -5.83 -29.85
C PRO A 292 -6.05 -4.57 -30.50
N PRO A 293 -6.86 -3.79 -29.76
CA PRO A 293 -7.27 -2.47 -30.19
C PRO A 293 -6.05 -1.58 -30.42
N ALA A 294 -6.18 -0.62 -31.34
CA ALA A 294 -5.10 0.33 -31.61
C ALA A 294 -4.86 1.20 -30.37
N PRO A 295 -3.61 1.36 -29.91
CA PRO A 295 -3.32 2.32 -28.86
C PRO A 295 -3.55 3.75 -29.37
N PRO A 296 -3.78 4.72 -28.47
CA PRO A 296 -3.79 6.14 -28.83
C PRO A 296 -2.51 6.53 -29.58
N ALA A 297 -2.64 7.42 -30.56
CA ALA A 297 -1.48 7.94 -31.27
C ALA A 297 -0.61 8.79 -30.34
N ASP A 298 0.67 8.46 -30.27
CA ASP A 298 1.75 9.19 -29.61
C ASP A 298 2.84 9.39 -30.67
N SER A 299 2.89 10.58 -31.26
CA SER A 299 3.64 10.86 -32.48
C SER A 299 5.14 11.08 -32.24
N ASP A 300 5.53 11.44 -31.03
CA ASP A 300 6.93 11.63 -30.64
C ASP A 300 7.44 10.61 -29.60
N GLY A 301 6.58 9.69 -29.17
CA GLY A 301 6.92 8.56 -28.32
C GLY A 301 7.21 9.01 -26.89
N ASP A 302 6.46 10.00 -26.41
CA ASP A 302 6.74 10.66 -25.14
C ASP A 302 5.98 10.12 -23.94
N GLY A 303 5.04 9.22 -24.20
CA GLY A 303 4.17 8.61 -23.21
C GLY A 303 2.87 9.38 -22.99
N MET A 304 2.68 10.54 -23.64
CA MET A 304 1.42 11.28 -23.69
C MET A 304 0.79 11.13 -25.08
N PRO A 305 -0.51 10.83 -25.19
CA PRO A 305 -1.19 10.78 -26.48
C PRO A 305 -1.31 12.16 -27.12
N ASN A 306 -1.24 12.21 -28.45
CA ASN A 306 -1.43 13.42 -29.27
C ASN A 306 -2.70 14.21 -28.89
N ALA A 307 -3.77 13.50 -28.52
CA ALA A 307 -5.03 14.11 -28.12
C ALA A 307 -4.93 14.82 -26.76
N PHE A 308 -4.22 14.23 -25.79
CA PHE A 308 -3.94 14.88 -24.51
C PHE A 308 -3.09 16.13 -24.73
N GLU A 309 -2.03 16.02 -25.52
CA GLU A 309 -1.12 17.12 -25.79
C GLU A 309 -1.85 18.30 -26.45
N GLN A 310 -2.60 18.06 -27.52
CA GLN A 310 -3.38 19.10 -28.21
C GLN A 310 -4.39 19.77 -27.27
N ASN A 311 -5.09 18.99 -26.44
CA ASN A 311 -6.07 19.51 -25.49
C ASN A 311 -5.43 20.36 -24.38
N ASN A 312 -4.14 20.16 -24.10
CA ASN A 312 -3.41 20.87 -23.06
C ASN A 312 -2.37 21.87 -23.62
N GLY A 313 -2.40 22.14 -24.93
CA GLY A 313 -1.53 23.12 -25.58
C GLY A 313 -0.06 22.68 -25.70
N LEU A 314 0.21 21.38 -25.66
CA LEU A 314 1.51 20.77 -25.93
C LEU A 314 1.64 20.43 -27.42
N ASN A 315 2.84 20.03 -27.87
CA ASN A 315 3.12 19.76 -29.27
C ASN A 315 3.39 18.26 -29.50
N PRO A 316 2.49 17.53 -30.21
CA PRO A 316 2.61 16.10 -30.49
C PRO A 316 3.83 15.62 -31.27
N ASN A 317 4.76 16.51 -31.60
CA ASN A 317 6.00 16.20 -32.30
C ASN A 317 7.22 16.71 -31.51
N ASN A 318 7.08 16.94 -30.20
CA ASN A 318 8.09 17.48 -29.31
C ASN A 318 8.14 16.76 -27.94
N ALA A 319 8.74 15.58 -27.96
CA ALA A 319 8.93 14.72 -26.80
C ALA A 319 9.61 15.37 -25.57
N ALA A 320 10.22 16.55 -25.72
CA ALA A 320 10.84 17.29 -24.63
C ALA A 320 9.84 18.06 -23.77
N ASP A 321 8.66 18.41 -24.29
CA ASP A 321 7.67 19.16 -23.51
C ASP A 321 6.98 18.31 -22.43
N ARG A 322 7.10 16.97 -22.48
CA ARG A 322 6.81 16.08 -21.35
C ARG A 322 7.41 16.56 -20.02
N ASN A 323 8.61 17.15 -20.06
CA ASN A 323 9.35 17.64 -18.89
C ASN A 323 8.94 19.06 -18.46
N GLY A 324 8.09 19.75 -19.24
CA GLY A 324 7.52 21.02 -18.84
C GLY A 324 6.62 20.85 -17.61
N THR A 325 6.46 21.90 -16.81
CA THR A 325 5.65 21.86 -15.57
C THR A 325 4.41 22.75 -15.64
N GLY A 326 4.07 23.22 -16.85
CA GLY A 326 3.00 24.19 -17.09
C GLY A 326 1.61 23.68 -16.68
N LEU A 327 1.40 22.36 -16.69
CA LEU A 327 0.12 21.73 -16.30
C LEU A 327 -0.01 21.47 -14.80
N SER A 328 1.11 21.44 -14.05
CA SER A 328 1.19 20.99 -12.67
C SER A 328 0.13 21.60 -11.76
N LEU A 329 0.09 22.94 -11.65
CA LEU A 329 -0.82 23.62 -10.72
C LEU A 329 -2.30 23.36 -11.06
N ALA A 330 -2.64 23.33 -12.36
CA ALA A 330 -4.01 23.08 -12.81
C ALA A 330 -4.40 21.60 -12.69
N CYS A 331 -3.43 20.69 -12.71
CA CYS A 331 -3.65 19.25 -12.65
C CYS A 331 -3.71 18.72 -11.22
N THR A 332 -2.76 19.11 -10.37
CA THR A 332 -2.56 18.51 -9.04
C THR A 332 -2.81 19.49 -7.89
N GLY A 333 -3.06 20.77 -8.21
CA GLY A 333 -3.14 21.85 -7.20
C GLY A 333 -1.78 22.25 -6.60
N VAL A 334 -0.68 21.62 -7.04
CA VAL A 334 0.68 21.85 -6.57
C VAL A 334 1.60 22.05 -7.77
N THR A 335 2.63 22.88 -7.64
CA THR A 335 3.65 23.10 -8.67
C THR A 335 4.78 22.06 -8.57
N GLY A 336 5.38 21.69 -9.71
CA GLY A 336 6.62 20.90 -9.75
C GLY A 336 6.50 19.57 -10.48
N PHE A 337 5.28 19.12 -10.78
CA PHE A 337 5.06 17.94 -11.61
C PHE A 337 5.26 18.25 -13.09
N THR A 338 5.87 17.31 -13.80
CA THR A 338 6.00 17.29 -15.24
C THR A 338 4.64 17.12 -15.93
N ASN A 339 4.57 17.47 -17.21
CA ASN A 339 3.37 17.27 -18.01
C ASN A 339 3.02 15.79 -18.12
N LEU A 340 4.04 14.91 -18.18
CA LEU A 340 3.86 13.46 -18.14
C LEU A 340 3.22 12.99 -16.82
N GLU A 341 3.72 13.45 -15.66
CA GLU A 341 3.13 13.11 -14.37
C GLU A 341 1.68 13.63 -14.25
N CYS A 342 1.39 14.79 -14.84
CA CYS A 342 0.02 15.31 -14.93
C CYS A 342 -0.89 14.41 -15.79
N TYR A 343 -0.38 13.90 -16.91
CA TYR A 343 -1.10 12.96 -17.75
C TYR A 343 -1.42 11.66 -16.99
N LEU A 344 -0.40 11.05 -16.36
CA LEU A 344 -0.55 9.84 -15.55
C LEU A 344 -1.56 10.04 -14.42
N HIS A 345 -1.47 11.16 -13.70
CA HIS A 345 -2.42 11.50 -12.64
C HIS A 345 -3.86 11.63 -13.16
N ARG A 346 -4.06 12.27 -14.32
CA ARG A 346 -5.40 12.45 -14.91
C ARG A 346 -6.00 11.18 -15.47
N MET A 347 -5.20 10.22 -15.94
CA MET A 347 -5.71 8.90 -16.32
C MET A 347 -6.37 8.19 -15.14
N ASN A 348 -5.82 8.37 -13.94
CA ASN A 348 -6.27 7.69 -12.73
C ASN A 348 -7.45 8.39 -12.04
N MET A 349 -7.59 9.71 -12.20
CA MET A 349 -8.54 10.50 -11.40
C MET A 349 -10.02 10.38 -11.76
N GLY A 350 -10.42 9.80 -12.90
CA GLY A 350 -11.84 9.61 -13.29
C GLY A 350 -12.84 10.62 -12.69
N VAL A 351 -12.58 11.92 -12.82
CA VAL A 351 -13.24 12.91 -11.94
C VAL A 351 -14.71 13.06 -12.32
N ILE A 352 -15.57 13.08 -11.31
CA ILE A 352 -16.97 13.55 -11.40
C ILE A 352 -17.07 14.78 -12.31
N GLY A 353 -17.70 14.59 -13.47
CA GLY A 353 -17.98 15.67 -14.43
C GLY A 353 -16.98 15.83 -15.58
N VAL A 354 -15.89 15.05 -15.63
CA VAL A 354 -15.00 14.95 -16.79
C VAL A 354 -15.04 13.50 -17.28
N PRO A 355 -15.40 13.21 -18.55
CA PRO A 355 -15.33 11.85 -19.06
C PRO A 355 -13.91 11.31 -18.86
N PRO A 356 -13.74 10.09 -18.33
CA PRO A 356 -12.41 9.48 -18.28
C PRO A 356 -11.81 9.49 -19.68
N LEU A 357 -10.52 9.83 -19.80
CA LEU A 357 -9.78 9.72 -21.07
C LEU A 357 -9.87 8.29 -21.66
N PHE A 358 -10.09 7.31 -20.77
CA PHE A 358 -10.35 5.91 -21.09
C PHE A 358 -11.51 5.40 -20.23
N ALA A 359 -12.73 5.25 -20.76
CA ALA A 359 -13.82 4.64 -19.99
C ALA A 359 -13.67 3.11 -19.87
N ASN A 360 -12.88 2.50 -20.77
CA ASN A 360 -12.63 1.06 -20.83
C ASN A 360 -11.20 0.66 -21.27
N GLY A 361 -10.29 1.62 -21.43
CA GLY A 361 -8.92 1.35 -21.88
C GLY A 361 -8.65 1.33 -23.38
N PHE A 362 -9.68 1.38 -24.23
CA PHE A 362 -9.56 1.01 -25.65
C PHE A 362 -10.34 1.89 -26.62
N GLU A 363 -10.72 3.09 -26.22
CA GLU A 363 -11.54 3.96 -27.07
C GLU A 363 -10.70 4.73 -28.11
N SER A 364 -11.15 4.60 -29.36
CA SER A 364 -10.63 5.24 -30.59
C SER A 364 -11.04 6.70 -30.74
#